data_AF-A0A6C2YXB2-F1
#
_entry.id   AF-A0A6C2YXB2-F1
#
_cell.length_a   1.000
_cell.length_b   1.000
_cell.length_c   1.000
_cell.angle_alpha   90.00
_cell.angle_beta   90.00
_cell.angle_gamma   90.00
#
_symmetry.space_group_name_H-M   'P 1'
#
loop_
_entity.id
_entity.type
_entity.pdbx_description
1 polymer ?
#
loop_
_entity_poly.entity_id
_entity_poly.type
_entity_poly.pdbx_seq_one_letter_code
_entity_poly.pdbx_strand_id
1 'polypeptide(L)'
;MRSRDSQENVPVIGRRRLVRGVLIGCLGLLLLPCGFFGLWMAAASGSDRGSPALAAEWRDQLAQFPDPDSAKAADPSMIVVRCENGDWVFGRTQSSHGVWLRGGGTVVMRDSGGRIRAFFGHVCGGDYLPGSFGRLPDLAAFYAAVVTDGFVEHPLQ
;
A
#
# COMPACT_ATOMS: atom_id res chain seq x y z
N MET A 1 74.37 34.47 16.95
CA MET A 1 73.04 34.34 16.33
C MET A 1 72.93 32.96 15.72
N ARG A 2 72.29 32.01 16.40
CA ARG A 2 72.04 30.65 15.88
C ARG A 2 70.53 30.46 15.88
N SER A 3 69.96 30.35 14.67
CA SER A 3 68.55 30.10 14.40
C SER A 3 68.12 28.86 15.18
N ARG A 4 67.12 29.01 16.07
CA ARG A 4 66.39 27.88 16.63
C ARG A 4 65.36 27.48 15.59
N ASP A 5 65.69 26.47 14.81
CA ASP A 5 64.74 25.79 13.93
C ASP A 5 63.76 25.03 14.82
N SER A 6 62.58 25.61 15.00
CA SER A 6 61.42 24.96 15.59
C SER A 6 60.98 23.84 14.65
N GLN A 7 61.49 22.62 14.84
CA GLN A 7 60.92 21.44 14.21
C GLN A 7 59.52 21.23 14.79
N GLU A 8 58.53 21.69 14.05
CA GLU A 8 57.13 21.30 14.18
C GLU A 8 57.05 19.78 14.11
N ASN A 9 56.83 19.15 15.27
CA ASN A 9 56.48 17.74 15.36
C ASN A 9 55.08 17.55 14.75
N VAL A 10 55.03 17.42 13.43
CA VAL A 10 53.81 17.01 12.73
C VAL A 10 53.51 15.57 13.20
N PRO A 11 52.41 15.33 13.92
CA PRO A 11 52.09 13.99 14.39
C PRO A 11 51.89 13.10 13.17
N VAL A 12 52.80 12.15 12.97
CA VAL A 12 52.66 11.07 12.00
C VAL A 12 51.53 10.18 12.51
N ILE A 13 50.29 10.60 12.28
CA ILE A 13 49.11 9.76 12.41
C ILE A 13 49.43 8.53 11.55
N GLY A 14 49.71 7.41 12.21
CA GLY A 14 50.29 6.26 11.55
C GLY A 14 49.44 5.87 10.35
N ARG A 15 50.02 5.90 9.15
CA ARG A 15 49.38 5.63 7.85
C ARG A 15 48.40 4.45 7.89
N ARG A 16 48.68 3.44 8.73
CA ARG A 16 47.83 2.27 8.99
C ARG A 16 46.50 2.61 9.67
N ARG A 17 46.46 3.55 10.62
CA ARG A 17 45.23 4.01 11.29
C ARG A 17 44.34 4.81 10.33
N LEU A 18 44.95 5.68 9.51
CA LEU A 18 44.23 6.43 8.48
C LEU A 18 43.60 5.50 7.45
N VAL A 19 44.38 4.55 6.90
CA VAL A 19 43.88 3.56 5.93
C VAL A 19 42.74 2.71 6.51
N ARG A 20 42.86 2.25 7.77
CA ARG A 20 41.77 1.52 8.44
C ARG A 20 40.51 2.35 8.59
N GLY A 21 40.63 3.62 9.00
CA GLY A 21 39.49 4.53 9.11
C GLY A 21 38.77 4.74 7.78
N VAL A 22 39.52 4.93 6.70
CA VAL A 22 38.96 5.07 5.34
C VAL A 22 38.24 3.79 4.90
N LEU A 23 38.84 2.62 5.09
CA LEU A 23 38.21 1.35 4.71
C LEU A 23 36.91 1.08 5.49
N ILE A 24 36.90 1.36 6.80
CA ILE A 24 35.69 1.24 7.64
C ILE A 24 34.62 2.24 7.17
N GLY A 25 35.01 3.48 6.86
CA GLY A 25 34.11 4.49 6.31
C GLY A 25 33.49 4.08 4.97
N CYS A 26 34.30 3.60 4.03
CA CYS A 26 33.83 3.11 2.73
C CYS A 26 32.92 1.89 2.86
N LEU A 27 33.24 0.94 3.75
CA LEU A 27 32.41 -0.23 4.01
C LEU A 27 31.07 0.17 4.63
N GLY A 28 31.07 1.09 5.61
CA GLY A 28 29.86 1.65 6.19
C GLY A 28 29.01 2.38 5.15
N LEU A 29 29.62 3.16 4.26
CA LEU A 29 28.94 3.88 3.17
C LEU A 29 28.32 2.95 2.13
N LEU A 30 28.90 1.76 1.91
CA LEU A 30 28.34 0.73 1.02
C LEU A 30 27.21 -0.07 1.67
N LEU A 31 27.32 -0.37 2.97
CA LEU A 31 26.34 -1.18 3.68
C LEU A 31 25.08 -0.39 4.08
N LEU A 32 25.21 0.91 4.38
CA LEU A 32 24.08 1.79 4.72
C LEU A 32 22.98 1.84 3.65
N PRO A 33 23.26 2.07 2.36
CA PRO A 33 22.21 2.09 1.33
C PRO A 33 21.61 0.70 1.11
N CYS A 34 22.38 -0.38 1.23
CA CYS A 34 21.82 -1.74 1.14
C CYS A 34 20.90 -2.08 2.33
N GLY A 35 21.29 -1.70 3.55
CA GLY A 35 20.47 -1.88 4.75
C GLY A 35 19.22 -1.00 4.72
N PHE A 36 19.36 0.26 4.33
CA PHE A 36 18.24 1.17 4.13
C PHE A 36 17.29 0.67 3.04
N PHE A 37 17.81 0.19 1.90
CA PHE A 37 17.00 -0.38 0.84
C PHE A 37 16.26 -1.65 1.28
N GLY A 38 16.91 -2.55 2.01
CA GLY A 38 16.26 -3.75 2.56
C GLY A 38 15.16 -3.40 3.56
N LEU A 39 15.40 -2.44 4.45
CA LEU A 39 14.38 -1.94 5.39
C LEU A 39 13.24 -1.23 4.65
N TRP A 40 13.56 -0.43 3.63
CA TRP A 40 12.58 0.25 2.80
C TRP A 40 11.73 -0.76 2.03
N MET A 41 12.32 -1.80 1.44
CA MET A 41 11.61 -2.90 0.78
C MET A 41 10.73 -3.68 1.75
N ALA A 42 11.20 -3.96 2.96
CA ALA A 42 10.41 -4.63 4.00
C ALA A 42 9.28 -3.75 4.54
N ALA A 43 9.47 -2.43 4.60
CA ALA A 43 8.41 -1.49 4.92
C ALA A 43 7.45 -1.28 3.74
N ALA A 44 7.93 -1.47 2.51
CA ALA A 44 7.16 -1.34 1.28
C ALA A 44 6.41 -2.61 0.91
N SER A 45 6.77 -3.76 1.50
CA SER A 45 6.04 -5.01 1.31
C SER A 45 4.62 -4.78 1.78
N GLY A 46 3.67 -4.99 0.86
CA GLY A 46 2.29 -4.60 1.04
C GLY A 46 1.63 -5.19 2.28
N SER A 47 0.53 -4.57 2.72
CA SER A 47 -0.32 -5.11 3.77
C SER A 47 -1.62 -5.57 3.12
N ASP A 48 -1.97 -6.85 3.27
CA ASP A 48 -3.28 -7.40 2.89
C ASP A 48 -4.26 -7.46 4.08
N ARG A 49 -3.85 -6.94 5.23
CA ARG A 49 -4.63 -7.02 6.47
C ARG A 49 -5.93 -6.21 6.45
N GLY A 50 -6.07 -5.27 5.52
CA GLY A 50 -7.14 -4.29 5.52
C GLY A 50 -7.06 -3.30 6.69
N SER A 51 -8.08 -2.45 6.80
CA SER A 51 -8.27 -1.49 7.89
C SER A 51 -9.75 -1.40 8.25
N PRO A 52 -10.15 -1.88 9.44
CA PRO A 52 -11.51 -1.71 9.94
C PRO A 52 -11.94 -0.24 10.03
N ALA A 53 -11.02 0.67 10.35
CA ALA A 53 -11.31 2.10 10.42
C ALA A 53 -11.65 2.69 9.04
N LEU A 54 -10.87 2.36 8.00
CA LEU A 54 -11.21 2.75 6.62
C LEU A 54 -12.50 2.08 6.16
N ALA A 55 -12.73 0.83 6.56
CA ALA A 55 -13.93 0.12 6.20
C ALA A 55 -15.20 0.82 6.74
N ALA A 56 -15.16 1.25 8.00
CA ALA A 56 -16.24 2.02 8.62
C ALA A 56 -16.42 3.39 7.95
N GLU A 57 -15.34 4.13 7.71
CA GLU A 57 -15.38 5.42 7.02
C GLU A 57 -16.02 5.32 5.63
N TRP A 58 -15.57 4.36 4.82
CA TRP A 58 -16.07 4.18 3.46
C TRP A 58 -17.49 3.61 3.44
N ARG A 59 -17.88 2.80 4.42
CA ARG A 59 -19.29 2.42 4.57
C ARG A 59 -20.16 3.66 4.70
N ASP A 60 -19.80 4.58 5.58
CA ASP A 60 -20.59 5.79 5.83
C ASP A 60 -20.65 6.71 4.61
N GLN A 61 -19.57 6.76 3.82
CA GLN A 61 -19.54 7.46 2.53
C GLN A 61 -20.47 6.79 1.50
N LEU A 62 -20.34 5.46 1.30
CA LEU A 62 -21.13 4.71 0.31
C LEU A 62 -22.62 4.68 0.64
N ALA A 63 -22.98 4.78 1.92
CA ALA A 63 -24.37 4.84 2.37
C ALA A 63 -25.12 6.06 1.80
N GLN A 64 -24.40 7.14 1.48
CA GLN A 64 -24.98 8.40 0.99
C GLN A 64 -25.41 8.34 -0.48
N PHE A 65 -24.86 7.42 -1.26
CA PHE A 65 -25.13 7.34 -2.70
C PHE A 65 -26.16 6.26 -3.03
N PRO A 66 -27.28 6.59 -3.69
CA PRO A 66 -28.31 5.62 -4.02
C PRO A 66 -27.88 4.62 -5.10
N ASP A 67 -26.96 5.01 -5.99
CA ASP A 67 -26.58 4.24 -7.18
C ASP A 67 -25.13 4.54 -7.61
N PRO A 68 -24.53 3.71 -8.49
CA PRO A 68 -23.15 3.90 -8.95
C PRO A 68 -22.91 5.20 -9.73
N ASP A 69 -23.91 5.70 -10.45
CA ASP A 69 -23.73 6.86 -11.33
C ASP A 69 -23.63 8.16 -10.52
N SER A 70 -24.46 8.30 -9.49
CA SER A 70 -24.38 9.37 -8.49
C SER A 70 -23.09 9.31 -7.68
N ALA A 71 -22.65 8.11 -7.27
CA ALA A 71 -21.37 7.92 -6.57
C ALA A 71 -20.18 8.34 -7.45
N LYS A 72 -20.15 7.90 -8.71
CA LYS A 72 -19.07 8.22 -9.66
C LYS A 72 -19.05 9.69 -10.05
N ALA A 73 -20.21 10.34 -10.13
CA ALA A 73 -20.32 11.77 -10.38
C ALA A 73 -19.75 12.60 -9.21
N ALA A 74 -19.99 12.17 -7.97
CA ALA A 74 -19.46 12.81 -6.77
C ALA A 74 -17.96 12.52 -6.56
N ASP A 75 -17.52 11.30 -6.88
CA ASP A 75 -16.13 10.86 -6.74
C ASP A 75 -15.70 10.00 -7.94
N PRO A 76 -14.92 10.58 -8.88
CA PRO A 76 -14.41 9.85 -10.03
C PRO A 76 -13.52 8.65 -9.68
N SER A 77 -13.02 8.53 -8.45
CA SER A 77 -12.24 7.37 -8.00
C SER A 77 -13.10 6.16 -7.60
N MET A 78 -14.43 6.30 -7.57
CA MET A 78 -15.33 5.17 -7.30
C MET A 78 -15.15 4.06 -8.32
N ILE A 79 -15.02 2.84 -7.84
CA ILE A 79 -15.02 1.65 -8.67
C ILE A 79 -16.45 1.22 -8.88
N VAL A 80 -16.81 0.92 -10.14
CA VAL A 80 -18.13 0.45 -10.51
C VAL A 80 -17.97 -0.83 -11.31
N VAL A 81 -18.71 -1.87 -10.93
CA VAL A 81 -18.83 -3.12 -11.67
C VAL A 81 -20.32 -3.36 -11.93
N ARG A 82 -20.66 -3.66 -13.19
CA ARG A 82 -22.02 -3.99 -13.61
C ARG A 82 -22.02 -5.45 -14.07
N CYS A 83 -22.95 -6.23 -13.54
CA CYS A 83 -23.18 -7.61 -13.92
C CYS A 83 -24.06 -7.68 -15.18
N GLU A 84 -24.08 -8.83 -15.84
CA GLU A 84 -24.84 -9.02 -17.09
C GLU A 84 -26.36 -8.91 -16.89
N ASN A 85 -26.86 -9.33 -15.72
CA ASN A 85 -28.28 -9.24 -15.36
C ASN A 85 -28.74 -7.82 -14.96
N GLY A 86 -27.84 -6.82 -14.99
CA GLY A 86 -28.12 -5.44 -14.58
C GLY A 86 -27.86 -5.14 -13.10
N ASP A 87 -27.51 -6.15 -12.29
CA ASP A 87 -27.00 -5.92 -10.95
C ASP A 87 -25.71 -5.11 -11.00
N TRP A 88 -25.41 -4.43 -9.91
CA TRP A 88 -24.22 -3.60 -9.82
C TRP A 88 -23.63 -3.65 -8.42
N VAL A 89 -22.33 -3.36 -8.37
CA VAL A 89 -21.62 -3.00 -7.16
C VAL A 89 -20.80 -1.75 -7.43
N PHE A 90 -20.72 -0.86 -6.45
CA PHE A 90 -19.74 0.23 -6.46
C PHE A 90 -19.06 0.37 -5.12
N GLY A 91 -17.86 0.95 -5.11
CA GLY A 91 -17.08 0.97 -3.90
C GLY A 91 -15.72 1.63 -4.02
N ARG A 92 -14.93 1.43 -2.97
CA ARG A 92 -13.54 1.88 -2.86
C ARG A 92 -12.63 0.71 -2.54
N THR A 93 -11.38 0.84 -3.01
CA THR A 93 -10.32 -0.12 -2.73
C THR A 93 -9.06 0.62 -2.29
N GLN A 94 -8.34 0.06 -1.32
CA GLN A 94 -7.00 0.49 -0.94
C GLN A 94 -6.00 -0.54 -1.46
N SER A 95 -5.08 -0.11 -2.33
CA SER A 95 -3.98 -0.96 -2.81
C SER A 95 -3.20 -1.55 -1.64
N SER A 96 -2.91 -2.85 -1.71
CA SER A 96 -2.02 -3.52 -0.78
C SER A 96 -0.58 -3.01 -0.89
N HIS A 97 -0.19 -2.53 -2.07
CA HIS A 97 1.17 -2.07 -2.35
C HIS A 97 1.37 -0.60 -1.98
N GLY A 98 2.31 -0.32 -1.07
CA GLY A 98 2.76 1.03 -0.77
C GLY A 98 3.23 1.20 0.67
N VAL A 99 4.44 1.74 0.84
CA VAL A 99 5.15 1.92 2.12
C VAL A 99 4.35 2.74 3.17
N TRP A 100 3.39 3.54 2.71
CA TRP A 100 2.64 4.49 3.53
C TRP A 100 1.12 4.23 3.53
N LEU A 101 0.65 3.19 2.85
CA LEU A 101 -0.77 2.90 2.72
C LEU A 101 -1.26 2.09 3.92
N ARG A 102 -1.53 2.80 5.02
CA ARG A 102 -2.23 2.21 6.17
C ARG A 102 -3.58 1.69 5.71
N GLY A 103 -3.82 0.39 5.91
CA GLY A 103 -5.07 -0.25 5.48
C GLY A 103 -5.07 -0.82 4.07
N GLY A 104 -3.89 -1.09 3.51
CA GLY A 104 -3.75 -1.90 2.29
C GLY A 104 -4.64 -3.14 2.30
N GLY A 105 -5.18 -3.46 1.13
CA GLY A 105 -6.05 -4.62 0.96
C GLY A 105 -7.50 -4.41 1.38
N THR A 106 -7.90 -3.18 1.72
CA THR A 106 -9.29 -2.86 2.09
C THR A 106 -10.16 -2.69 0.86
N VAL A 107 -11.29 -3.38 0.82
CA VAL A 107 -12.33 -3.19 -0.20
C VAL A 107 -13.67 -2.99 0.50
N VAL A 108 -14.39 -1.94 0.15
CA VAL A 108 -15.76 -1.73 0.64
C VAL A 108 -16.66 -1.46 -0.54
N MET A 109 -17.75 -2.21 -0.64
CA MET A 109 -18.67 -2.16 -1.77
C MET A 109 -20.11 -2.10 -1.30
N ARG A 110 -20.94 -1.36 -2.05
CA ARG A 110 -22.39 -1.35 -1.97
C ARG A 110 -22.97 -2.03 -3.21
N ASP A 111 -23.94 -2.91 -3.03
CA ASP A 111 -24.63 -3.61 -4.11
C ASP A 111 -25.99 -3.00 -4.49
N SER A 112 -26.56 -3.46 -5.60
CA SER A 112 -27.90 -3.09 -6.10
C SER A 112 -29.03 -3.39 -5.11
N GLY A 113 -28.82 -4.31 -4.17
CA GLY A 113 -29.72 -4.60 -3.05
C GLY A 113 -29.58 -3.64 -1.87
N GLY A 114 -28.68 -2.66 -1.94
CA GLY A 114 -28.40 -1.68 -0.89
C GLY A 114 -27.51 -2.21 0.25
N ARG A 115 -26.97 -3.43 0.14
CA ARG A 115 -26.09 -4.00 1.16
C ARG A 115 -24.68 -3.44 0.98
N ILE A 116 -24.04 -3.09 2.10
CA ILE A 116 -22.64 -2.66 2.13
C ILE A 116 -21.82 -3.76 2.79
N ARG A 117 -20.75 -4.19 2.13
CA ARG A 117 -19.87 -5.27 2.59
C ARG A 117 -18.42 -4.81 2.52
N ALA A 118 -17.63 -5.21 3.51
CA ALA A 118 -16.20 -4.97 3.54
C ALA A 118 -15.44 -6.30 3.38
N PHE A 119 -14.36 -6.27 2.62
CA PHE A 119 -13.49 -7.40 2.38
C PHE A 119 -12.03 -6.98 2.53
N PHE A 120 -11.23 -7.84 3.16
CA PHE A 120 -9.80 -7.66 3.28
C PHE A 120 -9.07 -8.76 2.51
N GLY A 121 -8.09 -8.37 1.71
CA GLY A 121 -7.35 -9.29 0.85
C GLY A 121 -6.34 -8.55 -0.01
N HIS A 122 -5.72 -9.24 -0.96
CA HIS A 122 -4.69 -8.64 -1.79
C HIS A 122 -5.29 -7.78 -2.91
N VAL A 123 -5.03 -6.46 -2.89
CA VAL A 123 -5.49 -5.53 -3.93
C VAL A 123 -4.29 -5.03 -4.74
N CYS A 124 -4.17 -5.48 -5.98
CA CYS A 124 -3.10 -5.07 -6.89
C CYS A 124 -3.52 -3.83 -7.73
N GLY A 125 -3.53 -2.66 -7.09
CA GLY A 125 -3.83 -1.38 -7.75
C GLY A 125 -5.33 -1.03 -7.80
N GLY A 126 -5.63 0.17 -8.32
CA GLY A 126 -6.98 0.75 -8.29
C GLY A 126 -7.98 0.12 -9.26
N ASP A 127 -7.50 -0.46 -10.36
CA ASP A 127 -8.35 -1.05 -11.41
C ASP A 127 -8.56 -2.57 -11.25
N TYR A 128 -8.16 -3.12 -10.11
CA TYR A 128 -8.17 -4.56 -9.87
C TYR A 128 -9.56 -5.18 -10.02
N LEU A 129 -10.58 -4.54 -9.45
CA LEU A 129 -11.94 -5.08 -9.42
C LEU A 129 -12.61 -5.09 -10.80
N PRO A 130 -12.62 -4.00 -11.60
CA PRO A 130 -13.19 -4.05 -12.95
C PRO A 130 -12.49 -5.05 -13.87
N GLY A 131 -11.16 -5.16 -13.76
CA GLY A 131 -10.37 -6.11 -14.56
C GLY A 131 -10.69 -7.57 -14.24
N SER A 132 -10.86 -7.89 -12.95
CA SER A 132 -11.03 -9.27 -12.48
C SER A 132 -12.48 -9.73 -12.44
N PHE A 133 -13.44 -8.80 -12.29
CA PHE A 133 -14.85 -9.12 -12.00
C PHE A 133 -15.86 -8.42 -12.92
N GLY A 134 -15.42 -7.72 -13.97
CA GLY A 134 -16.25 -6.85 -14.81
C GLY A 134 -17.33 -7.53 -15.68
N ARG A 135 -17.42 -8.87 -15.71
CA ARG A 135 -18.33 -9.63 -16.60
C ARG A 135 -18.91 -10.86 -15.93
N LEU A 136 -19.43 -10.68 -14.72
CA LEU A 136 -20.08 -11.76 -13.99
C LEU A 136 -21.61 -11.70 -14.20
N PRO A 137 -22.29 -12.86 -14.21
CA PRO A 137 -23.70 -12.91 -14.57
C PRO A 137 -24.59 -12.18 -13.57
N ASP A 138 -24.27 -12.26 -12.26
CA ASP A 138 -25.05 -11.70 -11.16
C ASP A 138 -24.19 -11.43 -9.91
N LEU A 139 -24.80 -10.88 -8.85
CA LEU A 139 -24.12 -10.63 -7.57
C LEU A 139 -23.61 -11.91 -6.88
N ALA A 140 -24.29 -13.04 -7.05
CA ALA A 140 -23.87 -14.28 -6.40
C ALA A 140 -22.55 -14.78 -6.98
N ALA A 141 -22.42 -14.77 -8.30
CA ALA A 141 -21.18 -15.06 -9.00
C ALA A 141 -20.08 -14.04 -8.65
N PHE A 142 -20.43 -12.75 -8.56
CA PHE A 142 -19.51 -11.70 -8.11
C PHE A 142 -18.89 -12.01 -6.75
N TYR A 143 -19.71 -12.26 -5.73
CA TYR A 143 -19.19 -12.52 -4.39
C TYR A 143 -18.49 -13.86 -4.26
N ALA A 144 -18.91 -14.88 -5.00
CA ALA A 144 -18.19 -16.16 -5.08
C ALA A 144 -16.78 -15.96 -5.66
N ALA A 145 -16.64 -15.13 -6.70
CA ALA A 145 -15.35 -14.82 -7.30
C ALA A 145 -14.43 -14.04 -6.33
N VAL A 146 -14.96 -13.03 -5.63
CA VAL A 146 -14.22 -12.27 -4.61
C VAL A 146 -13.66 -13.19 -3.52
N VAL A 147 -14.47 -14.11 -2.99
CA VAL A 147 -14.00 -15.07 -1.96
C VAL A 147 -13.00 -16.07 -2.52
N THR A 148 -13.21 -16.55 -3.76
CA THR A 148 -12.27 -17.48 -4.44
C THR A 148 -10.91 -16.83 -4.63
N ASP A 149 -10.88 -15.52 -4.84
CA ASP A 149 -9.67 -14.71 -5.01
C ASP A 149 -8.95 -14.40 -3.68
N GLY A 150 -9.41 -15.01 -2.57
CA GLY A 150 -8.73 -14.94 -1.28
C GLY A 150 -9.13 -13.76 -0.39
N PHE A 151 -10.14 -12.99 -0.79
CA PHE A 151 -10.71 -11.96 0.07
C PHE A 151 -11.56 -12.55 1.19
N VAL A 152 -11.37 -12.03 2.39
CA VAL A 152 -12.14 -12.40 3.57
C VAL A 152 -13.12 -11.29 3.91
N GLU A 153 -14.39 -11.62 4.03
CA GLU A 153 -15.40 -10.65 4.47
C GLU A 153 -15.15 -10.24 5.92
N HIS A 154 -15.17 -8.94 6.16
CA HIS A 154 -15.04 -8.36 7.48
C HIS A 154 -16.38 -7.75 7.92
N PRO A 155 -16.90 -8.10 9.11
CA PRO A 155 -18.14 -7.52 9.61
C PRO A 155 -17.96 -6.01 9.82
N LEU A 156 -18.91 -5.23 9.30
CA LEU A 156 -18.99 -3.80 9.56
C LEU A 156 -19.71 -3.60 10.90
N GLN A 157 -19.05 -2.95 11.86
CA GLN A 157 -19.61 -2.59 13.17
C GLN A 157 -20.35 -1.25 13.11
#